data_AF-A0A2D8FKG2-F1
#
_entry.id   AF-A0A2D8FKG2-F1
#
_cell.length_a   1.000
_cell.length_b   1.000
_cell.length_c   1.000
_cell.angle_alpha   90.00
_cell.angle_beta   90.00
_cell.angle_gamma   90.00
#
_symmetry.space_group_name_H-M   'P 1'
#
loop_
_entity.id
_entity.type
_entity.pdbx_description
1 polymer ?
#
loop_
_entity_poly.entity_id
_entity_poly.type
_entity_poly.pdbx_seq_one_letter_code
_entity_poly.pdbx_strand_id
1 'polypeptide(L)'
;QIVPDPGEGLFRSAVFGRAHDQSILIEVMAGLEVRDGGDWADVQFGSRRPVFIDDTPLFVPDIRDHIALYRLFGRPKDLARVEQLERLIA
;
A
#
# COMPACT_ATOMS: atom_id res chain seq x y z
N GLN A 1 -16.91 -1.18 9.76
CA GLN A 1 -16.50 -1.32 11.18
C GLN A 1 -15.00 -1.07 11.26
N ILE A 2 -14.54 -0.24 12.19
CA ILE A 2 -13.11 -0.02 12.45
C ILE A 2 -12.71 -0.95 13.59
N VAL A 3 -11.65 -1.75 13.41
CA VAL A 3 -11.19 -2.74 14.39
C VAL A 3 -9.67 -2.62 14.56
N PRO A 4 -9.13 -2.66 15.80
CA PRO A 4 -7.68 -2.79 16.02
C PRO A 4 -7.15 -4.08 15.42
N ASP A 5 -6.00 -3.99 14.74
CA ASP A 5 -5.35 -5.13 14.10
C ASP A 5 -4.68 -6.04 15.15
N PRO A 6 -4.90 -7.37 15.15
CA PRO A 6 -4.29 -8.29 16.12
C PRO A 6 -2.75 -8.38 16.00
N GLY A 7 -2.14 -7.90 14.92
CA GLY A 7 -0.67 -7.88 14.76
C GLY A 7 -0.03 -9.23 14.41
N GLU A 8 -0.85 -10.25 14.13
CA GLU A 8 -0.41 -11.56 13.67
C GLU A 8 -0.38 -11.58 12.12
N GLY A 9 0.78 -11.29 11.53
CA GLY A 9 0.90 -11.28 10.06
C GLY A 9 2.21 -10.67 9.54
N LEU A 10 2.38 -10.70 8.21
CA LEU A 10 3.48 -10.02 7.52
C LEU A 10 3.36 -8.49 7.55
N PHE A 11 2.19 -7.95 7.89
CA PHE A 11 1.90 -6.53 8.01
C PHE A 11 0.79 -6.30 9.03
N ARG A 12 0.75 -5.09 9.60
CA ARG A 12 -0.29 -4.65 10.53
C ARG A 12 -0.63 -3.18 10.29
N SER A 13 -1.80 -2.73 10.72
CA SER A 13 -2.15 -1.31 10.67
C SER A 13 -2.72 -0.80 11.99
N ALA A 14 -2.39 0.43 12.36
CA ALA A 14 -2.97 1.09 13.54
C ALA A 14 -4.50 1.21 13.44
N VAL A 15 -5.01 1.44 12.22
CA VAL A 15 -6.45 1.49 11.92
C VAL A 15 -6.74 0.67 10.69
N PHE A 16 -7.62 -0.32 10.84
CA PHE A 16 -8.15 -1.12 9.76
C PHE A 16 -9.66 -0.91 9.61
N GLY A 17 -10.12 -0.69 8.38
CA GLY A 17 -11.54 -0.52 8.06
C GLY A 17 -11.89 -1.09 6.69
N ARG A 18 -13.16 -1.47 6.54
CA ARG A 18 -13.73 -1.95 5.28
C ARG A 18 -15.00 -1.19 4.94
N ALA A 19 -15.15 -0.81 3.68
CA ALA A 19 -16.39 -0.28 3.12
C ALA A 19 -17.10 -1.37 2.30
N HIS A 20 -18.12 -1.98 2.90
CA HIS A 20 -18.81 -3.14 2.33
C HIS A 20 -19.87 -2.76 1.28
N ASP A 21 -20.39 -1.54 1.33
CA ASP A 21 -21.51 -1.09 0.47
C ASP A 21 -21.05 -0.57 -0.90
N GLN A 22 -19.88 -1.01 -1.36
CA GLN A 22 -19.26 -0.59 -2.62
C GLN A 22 -19.26 -1.76 -3.62
N SER A 23 -19.24 -1.45 -4.92
CA SER A 23 -19.19 -2.47 -5.98
C SER A 23 -17.88 -3.27 -5.99
N ILE A 24 -16.84 -2.72 -5.35
CA ILE A 24 -15.57 -3.37 -5.07
C ILE A 24 -15.27 -3.24 -3.59
N LEU A 25 -14.64 -4.27 -3.00
CA LEU A 25 -14.20 -4.19 -1.61
C LEU A 25 -13.12 -3.11 -1.48
N ILE A 26 -13.38 -2.10 -0.65
CA ILE A 26 -12.38 -1.10 -0.28
C ILE A 26 -11.92 -1.39 1.14
N GLU A 27 -10.62 -1.57 1.30
CA GLU A 27 -9.95 -1.68 2.58
C GLU A 27 -9.13 -0.40 2.85
N VAL A 28 -9.22 0.11 4.07
CA VAL A 28 -8.44 1.27 4.54
C VAL A 28 -7.51 0.78 5.63
N MET A 29 -6.21 1.01 5.43
CA MET A 29 -5.14 0.64 6.36
C MET A 29 -4.33 1.90 6.68
N ALA A 30 -4.52 2.49 7.86
CA ALA A 30 -3.77 3.68 8.28
C ALA A 30 -2.73 3.33 9.35
N GLY A 31 -1.55 3.97 9.26
CA GLY A 31 -0.39 3.59 10.08
C GLY A 31 0.04 2.16 9.78
N LEU A 32 0.27 1.87 8.50
CA LEU A 32 0.66 0.53 8.04
C LEU A 32 2.13 0.27 8.37
N GLU A 33 2.39 -0.88 8.99
CA GLU A 33 3.71 -1.41 9.27
C GLU A 33 3.83 -2.81 8.64
N VAL A 34 5.04 -3.20 8.28
CA VAL A 34 5.35 -4.50 7.70
C VAL A 34 6.50 -5.16 8.46
N ARG A 35 6.46 -6.48 8.53
CA ARG A 35 7.48 -7.27 9.21
C ARG A 35 8.69 -7.42 8.28
N ASP A 36 9.79 -6.77 8.63
CA ASP A 36 11.05 -6.83 7.89
C ASP A 36 12.18 -7.23 8.84
N GLY A 37 12.93 -8.28 8.50
CA GLY A 37 14.05 -8.74 9.32
C GLY A 37 13.73 -9.15 10.76
N GLY A 38 12.46 -9.28 11.15
CA GLY A 38 12.05 -9.52 12.53
C GLY A 38 11.67 -8.25 13.31
N ASP A 39 11.72 -7.08 12.67
CA ASP A 39 11.25 -5.81 13.20
C ASP A 39 10.01 -5.31 12.43
N TRP A 40 9.33 -4.33 13.00
CA TRP A 40 8.24 -3.63 12.31
C TRP A 40 8.80 -2.37 11.66
N ALA A 41 8.61 -2.27 10.35
CA ALA A 41 9.02 -1.11 9.56
C ALA A 41 7.78 -0.32 9.11
N ASP A 42 7.80 0.99 9.31
CA ASP A 42 6.74 1.89 8.86
C ASP A 42 6.69 1.95 7.33
N VAL A 43 5.46 1.88 6.79
CA VAL A 43 5.20 2.18 5.38
C VAL A 43 4.92 3.67 5.23
N GLN A 44 5.76 4.36 4.47
CA GLN A 44 5.61 5.77 4.15
C GLN A 44 5.71 5.99 2.64
N PHE A 45 4.88 6.89 2.11
CA PHE A 45 4.98 7.36 0.73
C PHE A 45 5.59 8.75 0.72
N GLY A 46 6.68 8.94 -0.03
CA GLY A 46 7.37 10.24 -0.12
C GLY A 46 6.67 11.22 -1.06
N SER A 47 5.71 10.74 -1.85
CA SER A 47 5.03 11.53 -2.87
C SER A 47 3.51 11.48 -2.77
N ARG A 48 2.88 12.50 -3.34
CA ARG A 48 1.43 12.63 -3.45
C ARG A 48 1.07 13.22 -4.82
N ARG A 49 0.96 12.35 -5.82
CA ARG A 49 0.72 12.74 -7.21
C ARG A 49 -0.78 12.75 -7.51
N PRO A 50 -1.33 13.83 -8.09
CA PRO A 50 -2.71 13.82 -8.56
C PRO A 50 -2.84 13.01 -9.85
N VAL A 51 -3.90 12.21 -9.92
CA VAL A 51 -4.46 11.61 -11.14
C VAL A 51 -5.90 12.07 -11.21
N PHE A 52 -6.33 12.55 -12.37
CA PHE A 52 -7.69 13.06 -12.55
C PHE A 52 -8.61 11.93 -13.02
N ILE A 53 -9.70 11.72 -12.27
CA ILE A 53 -10.85 10.93 -12.70
C ILE A 53 -11.97 11.95 -12.95
N ASP A 54 -12.28 12.19 -14.22
CA ASP A 54 -13.00 13.37 -14.67
C ASP A 54 -12.35 14.65 -14.09
N ASP A 55 -13.11 15.53 -13.44
CA ASP A 55 -12.60 16.76 -12.80
C ASP A 55 -12.18 16.55 -11.33
N THR A 56 -12.18 15.30 -10.84
CA THR A 56 -11.86 14.99 -9.43
C THR A 56 -10.43 14.49 -9.29
N PRO A 57 -9.57 15.14 -8.48
CA PRO A 57 -8.22 14.66 -8.23
C PRO A 57 -8.21 13.49 -7.24
N LEU A 58 -7.73 12.33 -7.70
CA LEU A 58 -7.33 11.20 -6.88
C LEU A 58 -5.83 11.24 -6.64
N PHE A 59 -5.42 11.30 -5.37
CA PHE A 59 -4.01 11.32 -5.02
C PHE A 59 -3.46 9.91 -4.85
N VAL A 60 -2.38 9.61 -5.56
CA VAL A 60 -1.68 8.32 -5.52
C VAL A 60 -0.19 8.53 -5.30
N PRO A 61 0.53 7.55 -4.74
CA PRO A 61 1.99 7.58 -4.73
C PRO A 61 2.57 7.51 -6.16
N ASP A 62 3.80 7.98 -6.34
CA ASP A 62 4.59 7.81 -7.55
C ASP A 62 4.96 6.33 -7.76
N ILE A 63 5.38 5.98 -8.97
CA ILE A 63 5.87 4.63 -9.30
C ILE A 63 7.05 4.23 -8.40
N ARG A 64 7.96 5.16 -8.06
CA ARG A 64 9.09 4.87 -7.17
C ARG A 64 8.66 4.47 -5.76
N ASP A 65 7.64 5.14 -5.23
CA ASP A 65 7.03 4.79 -3.93
C ASP A 65 6.39 3.40 -3.98
N HIS A 66 5.70 3.06 -5.08
CA HIS A 66 5.15 1.72 -5.27
C HIS A 66 6.24 0.63 -5.33
N ILE A 67 7.35 0.89 -6.03
CA ILE A 67 8.49 -0.04 -6.08
C ILE A 67 9.06 -0.27 -4.68
N ALA A 68 9.27 0.80 -3.90
CA ALA A 68 9.75 0.69 -2.53
C ALA A 68 8.80 -0.14 -1.65
N LEU A 69 7.50 0.14 -1.72
CA LEU A 69 6.47 -0.62 -1.01
C LEU A 69 6.50 -2.12 -1.37
N TYR A 70 6.50 -2.46 -2.66
CA TYR A 70 6.45 -3.85 -3.09
C TYR A 70 7.70 -4.64 -2.72
N ARG A 71 8.88 -4.00 -2.75
CA ARG A 71 10.12 -4.60 -2.24
C ARG A 71 10.06 -4.89 -0.75
N LEU A 72 9.49 -3.97 0.02
CA LEU A 72 9.35 -4.10 1.46
C LEU A 72 8.38 -5.24 1.85
N PHE A 73 7.30 -5.45 1.09
CA PHE A 73 6.45 -6.64 1.27
C PHE A 73 7.12 -7.95 0.81
N GLY A 74 7.91 -7.91 -0.27
CA GLY A 74 8.77 -9.00 -0.72
C GLY A 74 8.06 -10.28 -1.21
N ARG A 75 6.72 -10.29 -1.30
CA ARG A 75 5.97 -11.48 -1.77
C ARG A 75 6.24 -11.73 -3.25
N PRO A 76 6.20 -12.98 -3.75
CA PRO A 76 6.50 -13.28 -5.16
C PRO A 76 5.73 -12.42 -6.18
N LYS A 77 4.44 -12.17 -5.93
CA LYS A 77 3.60 -11.32 -6.80
C LYS A 77 4.01 -9.84 -6.78
N ASP A 78 4.57 -9.38 -5.66
CA ASP A 78 5.00 -7.99 -5.48
C ASP A 78 6.33 -7.77 -6.19
N LEU A 79 7.27 -8.72 -6.09
CA LEU A 79 8.52 -8.67 -6.85
C LEU A 79 8.30 -8.71 -8.36
N ALA A 80 7.37 -9.55 -8.84
CA ALA A 80 6.96 -9.53 -10.25
C ALA A 80 6.39 -8.16 -10.68
N ARG A 81 5.68 -7.46 -9.78
CA ARG A 81 5.18 -6.11 -10.04
C ARG A 81 6.31 -5.08 -10.10
N VAL A 82 7.32 -5.20 -9.24
CA VAL A 82 8.51 -4.33 -9.25
C VAL A 82 9.18 -4.35 -10.62
N GLU A 83 9.44 -5.55 -11.18
CA GLU A 83 10.06 -5.69 -12.50
C GLU A 83 9.25 -4.99 -13.61
N GLN A 84 7.92 -5.07 -13.54
CA GLN A 84 7.04 -4.40 -14.51
C GLN A 84 7.08 -2.88 -14.37
N LEU A 85 7.09 -2.38 -13.13
CA LEU A 85 7.14 -0.94 -12.84
C LEU A 85 8.49 -0.32 -13.21
N GLU A 86 9.60 -1.02 -12.99
CA GLU A 86 10.93 -0.55 -13.37
C GLU A 86 11.05 -0.35 -14.88
N ARG A 87 10.44 -1.23 -15.69
CA ARG A 87 10.41 -1.07 -17.15
C ARG A 87 9.62 0.16 -17.63
N LEU A 88 8.72 0.71 -16.83
CA LEU A 88 7.95 1.91 -17.19
C LEU A 88 8.72 3.21 -16.92
N ILE A 89 9.80 3.15 -16.14
CA ILE A 89 10.58 4.33 -15.71
C ILE A 89 12.05 4.28 -16.14
N ALA A 90 12.47 3.21 -16.82
CA ALA A 90 13.77 3.06 -17.47
C ALA A 90 13.75 3.72 -18.86
#